data_AF-A0A7V5Q9D3-F1
#
_entry.id   AF-A0A7V5Q9D3-F1
#
_cell.length_a   1.000
_cell.length_b   1.000
_cell.length_c   1.000
_cell.angle_alpha   90.00
_cell.angle_beta   90.00
_cell.angle_gamma   90.00
#
_symmetry.space_group_name_H-M   'P 1'
#
loop_
_entity.id
_entity.type
_entity.pdbx_description
1 polymer ?
#
loop_
_entity_poly.entity_id
_entity_poly.type
_entity_poly.pdbx_seq_one_letter_code
_entity_poly.pdbx_strand_id
1 'polypeptide(L)'
;AGLRARVLAVQASIGVAFLLFIIITSNPFTRLNPAPADGQGLNPLLQDPGLAFHPPFLYAGYVGFSMAFSFAVAALIEGRVDAAWARWVRPWTLTAWMLLTIGIALGSWWAYYELGWGGWWFWDPVENASLMPWLSGTALLHSAIVVEKRGALRTWTVLLAILTFGLSLVGTFLVRSGVLTSVHAFAVDPERGVFILLILCLFIGGALMLYAWRAPTLKAGGLFAPISREGGIIFNNLILVTACATVFVGTLYPLALEAVTGEKISVGAPFFNATFVPLFIPLLIALPLGPFLAWKRGDLLAAMQRMIVPLGLVVIAIIGVYVVQDGGSVIVPLAIGLAVWLIIGPMAETAYRIKFLRASASETWRRAVNLPRSSWGMMVAHMGVGVTVLGIVAISAWRVEQIIVMEPGGSTQIAGVTLTFNGASQSRGPNYNEDVGRFTVTEKSGRKFTMEASKRVYDRPPMPTTETGIHYYPGGDLYLALGDRHKNKDGAYTVRIYFNPLAPWIWFGCLFMFFGGAISLTDRRYRVGAPKKAKVKSGKMGVQAA
;
A
#
# COMPACT_ATOMS: atom_id res chain seq x y z
N ALA A 1 -19.63 -13.71 -26.46
CA ALA A 1 -18.39 -14.26 -27.04
C ALA A 1 -17.36 -13.17 -27.36
N GLY A 2 -17.74 -12.08 -28.05
CA GLY A 2 -16.81 -11.03 -28.52
C GLY A 2 -15.94 -10.33 -27.47
N LEU A 3 -16.52 -9.83 -26.37
CA LEU A 3 -15.75 -9.13 -25.33
C LEU A 3 -14.71 -10.06 -24.67
N ARG A 4 -15.11 -11.28 -24.29
CA ARG A 4 -14.21 -12.27 -23.67
C ARG A 4 -13.02 -12.60 -24.57
N ALA A 5 -13.27 -12.85 -25.87
CA ALA A 5 -12.20 -13.14 -26.82
C ALA A 5 -11.21 -11.97 -26.94
N ARG A 6 -11.71 -10.72 -27.01
CA ARG A 6 -10.86 -9.52 -27.07
C ARG A 6 -10.04 -9.32 -25.80
N VAL A 7 -10.63 -9.52 -24.62
CA VAL A 7 -9.90 -9.44 -23.34
C VAL A 7 -8.76 -10.45 -23.30
N LEU A 8 -9.03 -11.70 -23.68
CA LEU A 8 -8.00 -12.75 -23.71
C LEU A 8 -6.92 -12.46 -24.76
N ALA A 9 -7.28 -11.93 -25.92
CA ALA A 9 -6.32 -11.55 -26.96
C ALA A 9 -5.38 -10.43 -26.49
N VAL A 10 -5.91 -9.38 -25.86
CA VAL A 10 -5.09 -8.29 -25.29
C VAL A 10 -4.18 -8.86 -24.19
N GLN A 11 -4.72 -9.67 -23.28
CA GLN A 11 -3.93 -10.28 -22.20
C GLN A 11 -2.81 -11.18 -22.74
N ALA A 12 -3.12 -12.00 -23.75
CA ALA A 12 -2.14 -12.87 -24.40
C ALA A 12 -1.05 -12.05 -25.11
N SER A 13 -1.40 -10.94 -25.76
CA SER A 13 -0.42 -10.08 -26.42
C SER A 13 0.57 -9.44 -25.43
N ILE A 14 0.10 -9.05 -24.24
CA ILE A 14 0.98 -8.60 -23.15
C ILE A 14 1.92 -9.74 -22.74
N GLY A 15 1.37 -10.95 -22.57
CA GLY A 15 2.15 -12.15 -22.25
C GLY A 15 3.25 -12.43 -23.27
N VAL A 16 2.93 -12.37 -24.58
CA VAL A 16 3.91 -12.55 -25.67
C VAL A 16 5.02 -11.51 -25.58
N ALA A 17 4.69 -10.24 -25.34
CA ALA A 17 5.70 -9.19 -25.23
C ALA A 17 6.68 -9.42 -24.07
N PHE A 18 6.18 -9.84 -22.90
CA PHE A 18 7.03 -10.16 -21.76
C PHE A 18 7.81 -11.46 -21.93
N LEU A 19 7.27 -12.46 -22.63
CA LEU A 19 8.04 -13.66 -23.00
C LEU A 19 9.18 -13.31 -23.96
N LEU A 20 8.95 -12.44 -24.94
CA LEU A 20 9.99 -11.94 -25.83
C LEU A 20 11.06 -11.15 -25.05
N PHE A 21 10.66 -10.30 -24.10
CA PHE A 21 11.58 -9.61 -23.20
C PHE A 21 12.48 -10.60 -22.44
N ILE A 22 11.89 -11.64 -21.85
CA ILE A 22 12.64 -12.69 -21.13
C ILE A 22 13.61 -13.40 -22.07
N ILE A 23 13.19 -13.78 -23.27
CA ILE A 23 14.05 -14.54 -24.21
C ILE A 23 15.21 -13.69 -24.73
N ILE A 24 14.98 -12.41 -25.03
CA ILE A 24 15.93 -11.57 -25.77
C ILE A 24 16.89 -10.83 -24.82
N THR A 25 16.39 -10.14 -23.79
CA THR A 25 17.21 -9.22 -22.98
C THR A 25 17.37 -9.65 -21.51
N SER A 26 16.61 -10.65 -21.06
CA SER A 26 16.60 -11.07 -19.66
C SER A 26 16.59 -12.59 -19.48
N ASN A 27 17.29 -13.31 -20.36
CA ASN A 27 17.23 -14.77 -20.39
C ASN A 27 17.94 -15.39 -19.18
N PRO A 28 17.20 -16.04 -18.25
CA PRO A 28 17.80 -16.64 -17.05
C PRO A 28 18.60 -17.91 -17.35
N PHE A 29 18.50 -18.44 -18.57
CA PHE A 29 19.19 -19.66 -19.01
C PHE A 29 20.48 -19.37 -19.81
N THR A 30 20.88 -18.11 -19.92
CA THR A 30 22.17 -17.74 -20.50
C THR A 30 23.30 -18.39 -19.69
N ARG A 31 24.11 -19.21 -20.35
CA ARG A 31 25.18 -19.96 -19.68
C ARG A 31 26.37 -19.05 -19.37
N LEU A 32 26.88 -19.16 -18.16
CA LEU A 32 28.13 -18.53 -17.75
C LEU A 32 29.31 -19.38 -18.24
N ASN A 33 30.32 -18.75 -18.82
CA ASN A 33 31.56 -19.42 -19.24
C ASN A 33 32.78 -18.57 -18.86
N PRO A 34 33.67 -19.06 -17.96
CA PRO A 34 33.56 -20.33 -17.23
C PRO A 34 32.38 -20.33 -16.25
N ALA A 35 31.78 -21.51 -16.02
CA ALA A 35 30.70 -21.64 -15.07
C ALA A 35 31.25 -21.52 -13.63
N PRO A 36 30.87 -20.48 -12.87
CA PRO A 36 31.28 -20.36 -11.47
C PRO A 36 30.58 -21.44 -10.62
N ALA A 37 31.26 -21.96 -9.61
CA ALA A 37 30.73 -23.01 -8.73
C ALA A 37 29.41 -22.61 -8.03
N ASP A 38 29.29 -21.33 -7.66
CA ASP A 38 28.14 -20.80 -6.89
C ASP A 38 27.31 -19.77 -7.70
N GLY A 39 27.40 -19.78 -9.04
CA GLY A 39 26.77 -18.74 -9.87
C GLY A 39 27.47 -17.38 -9.75
N GLN A 40 26.79 -16.30 -10.14
CA GLN A 40 27.31 -14.92 -9.97
C GLN A 40 27.20 -14.40 -8.53
N GLY A 41 26.64 -15.20 -7.61
CA GLY A 41 26.21 -14.74 -6.30
C GLY A 41 24.91 -13.92 -6.38
N LEU A 42 24.31 -13.67 -5.21
CA LEU A 42 23.13 -12.83 -5.07
C LEU A 42 23.53 -11.56 -4.32
N ASN A 43 22.93 -10.41 -4.65
CA ASN A 43 23.09 -9.21 -3.83
C ASN A 43 22.79 -9.57 -2.36
N PRO A 44 23.67 -9.24 -1.40
CA PRO A 44 23.48 -9.66 -0.02
C PRO A 44 22.15 -9.27 0.63
N LEU A 45 21.60 -8.10 0.31
CA LEU A 45 20.28 -7.68 0.80
C LEU A 45 19.18 -8.67 0.35
N LEU A 46 19.36 -9.34 -0.79
CA LEU A 46 18.40 -10.29 -1.33
C LEU A 46 18.52 -11.70 -0.70
N GLN A 47 19.46 -11.93 0.22
CA GLN A 47 19.64 -13.24 0.88
C GLN A 47 18.76 -13.40 2.13
N ASP A 48 17.87 -12.43 2.39
CA ASP A 48 16.92 -12.44 3.50
C ASP A 48 15.57 -13.10 3.13
N PRO A 49 14.95 -13.91 4.01
CA PRO A 49 13.65 -14.54 3.75
C PRO A 49 12.51 -13.58 3.42
N GLY A 50 12.56 -12.33 3.88
CA GLY A 50 11.61 -11.27 3.54
C GLY A 50 11.48 -11.03 2.03
N LEU A 51 12.55 -11.27 1.27
CA LEU A 51 12.51 -11.27 -0.20
C LEU A 51 11.60 -12.37 -0.77
N ALA A 52 11.46 -13.52 -0.12
CA ALA A 52 10.63 -14.59 -0.66
C ALA A 52 9.14 -14.23 -0.69
N PHE A 53 8.71 -13.27 0.13
CA PHE A 53 7.30 -12.94 0.33
C PHE A 53 6.86 -11.67 -0.42
N HIS A 54 7.57 -10.55 -0.25
CA HIS A 54 7.04 -9.26 -0.71
C HIS A 54 7.00 -9.09 -2.25
N PRO A 55 8.03 -9.45 -3.05
CA PRO A 55 8.01 -9.26 -4.51
C PRO A 55 6.92 -10.06 -5.21
N PRO A 56 6.63 -11.35 -4.86
CA PRO A 56 5.49 -12.06 -5.43
C PRO A 56 4.16 -11.33 -5.26
N PHE A 57 3.88 -10.75 -4.09
CA PHE A 57 2.66 -9.98 -3.87
C PHE A 57 2.64 -8.67 -4.67
N LEU A 58 3.75 -7.93 -4.66
CA LEU A 58 3.93 -6.70 -5.44
C LEU A 58 3.70 -6.95 -6.94
N TYR A 59 4.37 -7.96 -7.50
CA TYR A 59 4.24 -8.33 -8.90
C TYR A 59 2.86 -8.90 -9.23
N ALA A 60 2.25 -9.69 -8.36
CA ALA A 60 0.88 -10.15 -8.56
C ALA A 60 -0.12 -8.98 -8.56
N GLY A 61 0.16 -7.92 -7.79
CA GLY A 61 -0.58 -6.66 -7.87
C GLY A 61 -0.43 -5.96 -9.21
N TYR A 62 0.82 -5.74 -9.67
CA TYR A 62 1.11 -5.11 -10.96
C TYR A 62 0.51 -5.88 -12.14
N VAL A 63 0.78 -7.18 -12.21
CA VAL A 63 0.24 -8.08 -13.24
C VAL A 63 -1.28 -8.17 -13.10
N GLY A 64 -1.84 -8.12 -11.89
CA GLY A 64 -3.29 -8.08 -11.68
C GLY A 64 -3.97 -6.90 -12.37
N PHE A 65 -3.33 -5.73 -12.41
CA PHE A 65 -3.87 -4.56 -13.13
C PHE A 65 -3.85 -4.72 -14.66
N SER A 66 -3.02 -5.62 -15.22
CA SER A 66 -3.07 -5.94 -16.66
C SER A 66 -4.44 -6.49 -17.08
N MET A 67 -5.16 -7.18 -16.19
CA MET A 67 -6.52 -7.63 -16.47
C MET A 67 -7.48 -6.46 -16.61
N ALA A 68 -7.41 -5.47 -15.71
CA ALA A 68 -8.23 -4.26 -15.80
C ALA A 68 -7.94 -3.48 -17.09
N PHE A 69 -6.66 -3.36 -17.47
CA PHE A 69 -6.23 -2.81 -18.75
C PHE A 69 -6.80 -3.59 -19.94
N SER A 70 -6.69 -4.91 -19.94
CA SER A 70 -7.20 -5.79 -21.00
C SER A 70 -8.71 -5.64 -21.19
N PHE A 71 -9.47 -5.51 -20.09
CA PHE A 71 -10.89 -5.17 -20.13
C PHE A 71 -11.16 -3.79 -20.70
N ALA A 72 -10.36 -2.78 -20.36
CA ALA A 72 -10.50 -1.42 -20.85
C ALA A 72 -10.26 -1.34 -22.37
N VAL A 73 -9.14 -1.89 -22.86
CA VAL A 73 -8.81 -1.94 -24.29
C VAL A 73 -9.86 -2.74 -25.07
N ALA A 74 -10.25 -3.91 -24.58
CA ALA A 74 -11.28 -4.72 -25.23
C ALA A 74 -12.63 -3.99 -25.34
N ALA A 75 -13.02 -3.23 -24.31
CA ALA A 75 -14.25 -2.46 -24.31
C ALA A 75 -14.19 -1.24 -25.25
N LEU A 76 -13.02 -0.63 -25.43
CA LEU A 76 -12.79 0.42 -26.42
C LEU A 76 -12.89 -0.13 -27.85
N ILE A 77 -12.32 -1.30 -28.12
CA ILE A 77 -12.44 -1.99 -29.42
C ILE A 77 -13.90 -2.38 -29.70
N GLU A 78 -14.60 -2.90 -28.70
CA GLU A 78 -16.03 -3.25 -28.79
C GLU A 78 -16.94 -2.00 -28.92
N GLY A 79 -16.46 -0.84 -28.45
CA GLY A 79 -17.25 0.40 -28.35
C GLY A 79 -18.33 0.35 -27.27
N ARG A 80 -18.21 -0.53 -26.26
CA ARG A 80 -19.24 -0.76 -25.23
C ARG A 80 -18.63 -0.83 -23.84
N VAL A 81 -18.91 0.19 -23.03
CA VAL A 81 -18.61 0.25 -21.59
C VAL A 81 -19.93 0.37 -20.83
N ASP A 82 -20.36 -0.71 -20.19
CA ASP A 82 -21.63 -0.77 -19.47
C ASP A 82 -21.47 -1.26 -18.02
N ALA A 83 -22.58 -1.38 -17.30
CA ALA A 83 -22.57 -1.88 -15.93
C ALA A 83 -22.13 -3.36 -15.83
N ALA A 84 -22.31 -4.16 -16.89
CA ALA A 84 -21.81 -5.53 -16.91
C ALA A 84 -20.29 -5.55 -16.97
N TRP A 85 -19.68 -4.76 -17.86
CA TRP A 85 -18.23 -4.55 -17.92
C TRP A 85 -17.66 -4.15 -16.55
N ALA A 86 -18.26 -3.16 -15.88
CA ALA A 86 -17.79 -2.73 -14.57
C ALA A 86 -17.88 -3.85 -13.51
N ARG A 87 -18.94 -4.67 -13.52
CA ARG A 87 -19.05 -5.84 -12.61
C ARG A 87 -17.94 -6.87 -12.84
N TRP A 88 -17.46 -7.02 -14.07
CA TRP A 88 -16.36 -7.93 -14.40
C TRP A 88 -15.00 -7.36 -14.01
N VAL A 89 -14.75 -6.07 -14.23
CA VAL A 89 -13.47 -5.41 -13.92
C VAL A 89 -13.20 -5.33 -12.42
N ARG A 90 -14.22 -4.97 -11.62
CA ARG A 90 -14.07 -4.71 -10.18
C ARG A 90 -13.38 -5.82 -9.37
N PRO A 91 -13.73 -7.11 -9.47
CA PRO A 91 -13.06 -8.15 -8.69
C PRO A 91 -11.58 -8.32 -9.07
N TRP A 92 -11.23 -8.14 -10.35
CA TRP A 92 -9.83 -8.17 -10.79
C TRP A 92 -9.05 -6.99 -10.24
N THR A 93 -9.59 -5.77 -10.36
CA THR A 93 -8.98 -4.57 -9.78
C THR A 93 -8.83 -4.70 -8.26
N LEU A 94 -9.83 -5.25 -7.57
CA LEU A 94 -9.80 -5.39 -6.12
C LEU A 94 -8.75 -6.40 -5.68
N THR A 95 -8.65 -7.52 -6.39
CA THR A 95 -7.62 -8.54 -6.14
C THR A 95 -6.23 -7.95 -6.37
N ALA A 96 -6.01 -7.25 -7.48
CA ALA A 96 -4.76 -6.57 -7.79
C ALA A 96 -4.38 -5.54 -6.71
N TRP A 97 -5.33 -4.70 -6.31
CA TRP A 97 -5.14 -3.70 -5.25
C TRP A 97 -4.82 -4.33 -3.89
N MET A 98 -5.48 -5.43 -3.52
CA MET A 98 -5.19 -6.16 -2.29
C MET A 98 -3.76 -6.70 -2.28
N LEU A 99 -3.35 -7.38 -3.35
CA LEU A 99 -2.02 -7.96 -3.48
C LEU A 99 -0.94 -6.87 -3.50
N LEU A 100 -1.20 -5.75 -4.18
CA LEU A 100 -0.30 -4.60 -4.16
C LEU A 100 -0.21 -3.98 -2.75
N THR A 101 -1.33 -3.84 -2.03
CA THR A 101 -1.37 -3.28 -0.68
C THR A 101 -0.50 -4.10 0.28
N ILE A 102 -0.67 -5.44 0.29
CA ILE A 102 0.14 -6.30 1.16
C ILE A 102 1.59 -6.40 0.68
N GLY A 103 1.84 -6.37 -0.64
CA GLY A 103 3.20 -6.34 -1.19
C GLY A 103 3.98 -5.10 -0.76
N ILE A 104 3.36 -3.91 -0.82
CA ILE A 104 3.95 -2.65 -0.32
C ILE A 104 4.17 -2.72 1.19
N ALA A 105 3.19 -3.22 1.95
CA ALA A 105 3.31 -3.31 3.40
C ALA A 105 4.45 -4.25 3.83
N LEU A 106 4.58 -5.41 3.18
CA LEU A 106 5.67 -6.35 3.44
C LEU A 106 7.03 -5.76 3.04
N GLY A 107 7.11 -5.02 1.92
CA GLY A 107 8.32 -4.32 1.52
C GLY A 107 8.75 -3.24 2.53
N SER A 108 7.80 -2.45 3.02
CA SER A 108 8.03 -1.46 4.08
C SER A 108 8.47 -2.10 5.40
N TRP A 109 7.85 -3.22 5.79
CA TRP A 109 8.23 -3.98 6.98
C TRP A 109 9.64 -4.58 6.84
N TRP A 110 9.95 -5.12 5.66
CA TRP A 110 11.28 -5.64 5.36
C TRP A 110 12.36 -4.55 5.42
N ALA A 111 12.14 -3.43 4.75
CA ALA A 111 13.03 -2.27 4.79
C ALA A 111 13.26 -1.75 6.22
N TYR A 112 12.24 -1.81 7.08
CA TYR A 112 12.34 -1.41 8.47
C TYR A 112 13.38 -2.22 9.24
N TYR A 113 13.42 -3.55 9.08
CA TYR A 113 14.38 -4.39 9.82
C TYR A 113 15.71 -4.63 9.10
N GLU A 114 15.74 -4.59 7.77
CA GLU A 114 16.95 -4.95 7.01
C GLU A 114 17.93 -3.77 6.86
N LEU A 115 17.43 -2.52 6.78
CA LEU A 115 18.27 -1.38 6.36
C LEU A 115 18.97 -0.64 7.51
N GLY A 116 18.66 -0.94 8.77
CA GLY A 116 19.39 -0.39 9.94
C GLY A 116 19.19 1.11 10.23
N TRP A 117 18.26 1.81 9.55
CA TRP A 117 17.97 3.23 9.77
C TRP A 117 16.69 3.48 10.58
N GLY A 118 15.98 2.41 10.96
CA GLY A 118 14.84 2.45 11.87
C GLY A 118 13.58 3.16 11.35
N GLY A 119 13.44 3.39 10.05
CA GLY A 119 12.23 3.94 9.45
C GLY A 119 11.56 3.01 8.43
N TRP A 120 10.40 3.42 7.94
CA TRP A 120 9.44 2.54 7.25
C TRP A 120 9.15 2.94 5.80
N TRP A 121 9.54 4.14 5.39
CA TRP A 121 9.35 4.69 4.03
C TRP A 121 10.34 5.82 3.78
N PHE A 122 11.08 5.76 2.67
CA PHE A 122 12.14 6.71 2.34
C PHE A 122 11.78 7.69 1.22
N TRP A 123 10.66 7.48 0.52
CA TRP A 123 10.29 8.19 -0.71
C TRP A 123 11.29 7.99 -1.85
N ASP A 124 11.93 6.80 -1.91
CA ASP A 124 12.83 6.49 -3.01
C ASP A 124 12.05 6.14 -4.31
N PRO A 125 12.67 6.23 -5.50
CA PRO A 125 11.98 6.00 -6.76
C PRO A 125 11.26 4.64 -6.89
N VAL A 126 11.76 3.59 -6.24
CA VAL A 126 11.18 2.24 -6.31
C VAL A 126 9.98 2.10 -5.39
N GLU A 127 10.07 2.65 -4.17
CA GLU A 127 8.92 2.83 -3.29
C GLU A 127 7.81 3.63 -4.00
N ASN A 128 8.17 4.78 -4.59
CA ASN A 128 7.25 5.65 -5.32
C ASN A 128 6.61 4.93 -6.52
N ALA A 129 7.40 4.13 -7.25
CA ALA A 129 6.94 3.30 -8.36
C ALA A 129 5.82 2.33 -7.96
N SER A 130 5.83 1.84 -6.71
CA SER A 130 4.76 0.98 -6.19
C SER A 130 3.55 1.76 -5.70
N LEU A 131 3.75 2.94 -5.14
CA LEU A 131 2.68 3.79 -4.61
C LEU A 131 1.79 4.35 -5.73
N MET A 132 2.35 4.75 -6.87
CA MET A 132 1.60 5.33 -7.99
C MET A 132 0.46 4.44 -8.53
N PRO A 133 0.68 3.17 -8.91
CA PRO A 133 -0.41 2.28 -9.32
C PRO A 133 -1.36 1.96 -8.16
N TRP A 134 -0.92 2.01 -6.90
CA TRP A 134 -1.82 1.87 -5.75
C TRP A 134 -2.81 3.03 -5.64
N LEU A 135 -2.34 4.28 -5.80
CA LEU A 135 -3.19 5.49 -5.80
C LEU A 135 -4.17 5.49 -6.98
N SER A 136 -3.66 5.27 -8.20
CA SER A 136 -4.47 5.18 -9.42
C SER A 136 -5.47 4.02 -9.36
N GLY A 137 -5.05 2.86 -8.87
CA GLY A 137 -5.89 1.68 -8.67
C GLY A 137 -6.98 1.90 -7.62
N THR A 138 -6.70 2.66 -6.57
CA THR A 138 -7.71 3.08 -5.57
C THR A 138 -8.77 3.96 -6.22
N ALA A 139 -8.38 4.93 -7.06
CA ALA A 139 -9.33 5.74 -7.82
C ALA A 139 -10.15 4.87 -8.80
N LEU A 140 -9.51 3.90 -9.47
CA LEU A 140 -10.16 2.97 -10.39
C LEU A 140 -11.23 2.14 -9.70
N LEU A 141 -10.94 1.60 -8.50
CA LEU A 141 -11.90 0.83 -7.71
C LEU A 141 -13.17 1.62 -7.40
N HIS A 142 -13.01 2.87 -6.98
CA HIS A 142 -14.12 3.75 -6.63
C HIS A 142 -14.89 4.19 -7.87
N SER A 143 -14.19 4.52 -8.97
CA SER A 143 -14.83 4.91 -10.22
C SER A 143 -15.65 3.76 -10.83
N ALA A 144 -15.13 2.54 -10.80
CA ALA A 144 -15.83 1.36 -11.30
C ALA A 144 -17.15 1.07 -10.55
N ILE A 145 -17.26 1.44 -9.27
CA ILE A 145 -18.53 1.38 -8.52
C ILE A 145 -19.56 2.34 -9.12
N VAL A 146 -19.15 3.55 -9.49
CA VAL A 146 -20.04 4.55 -10.11
C VAL A 146 -20.51 4.06 -11.47
N VAL A 147 -19.63 3.49 -12.29
CA VAL A 147 -20.02 2.90 -13.58
C VAL A 147 -21.04 1.78 -13.39
N GLU A 148 -20.78 0.85 -12.46
CA GLU A 148 -21.70 -0.26 -12.18
C GLU A 148 -23.09 0.24 -11.73
N LYS A 149 -23.13 1.19 -10.78
CA LYS A 149 -24.38 1.59 -10.12
C LYS A 149 -25.16 2.63 -10.90
N ARG A 150 -24.48 3.52 -11.62
CA ARG A 150 -25.05 4.75 -12.18
C ARG A 150 -24.81 4.90 -13.67
N GLY A 151 -23.89 4.13 -14.26
CA GLY A 151 -23.49 4.27 -15.65
C GLY A 151 -22.78 5.59 -15.96
N ALA A 152 -22.32 6.31 -14.92
CA ALA A 152 -21.54 7.54 -15.02
C ALA A 152 -20.04 7.25 -14.94
N LEU A 153 -19.20 8.22 -15.32
CA LEU A 153 -17.73 8.14 -15.29
C LEU A 153 -17.10 7.00 -16.12
N ARG A 154 -17.78 6.54 -17.18
CA ARG A 154 -17.30 5.45 -18.04
C ARG A 154 -15.92 5.75 -18.62
N THR A 155 -15.81 6.88 -19.31
CA THR A 155 -14.58 7.35 -19.96
C THR A 155 -13.44 7.51 -18.96
N TRP A 156 -13.73 8.12 -17.80
CA TRP A 156 -12.77 8.27 -16.70
C TRP A 156 -12.30 6.93 -16.12
N THR A 157 -13.20 5.96 -15.95
CA THR A 157 -12.85 4.63 -15.42
C THR A 157 -11.96 3.86 -16.40
N VAL A 158 -12.23 3.98 -17.70
CA VAL A 158 -11.38 3.39 -18.75
C VAL A 158 -10.00 4.02 -18.75
N LEU A 159 -9.91 5.34 -18.65
CA LEU A 159 -8.63 6.04 -18.55
C LEU A 159 -7.84 5.59 -17.32
N LEU A 160 -8.48 5.53 -16.15
CA LEU A 160 -7.86 5.03 -14.93
C LEU A 160 -7.33 3.60 -15.10
N ALA A 161 -8.08 2.70 -15.74
CA ALA A 161 -7.62 1.34 -16.00
C ALA A 161 -6.37 1.29 -16.89
N ILE A 162 -6.28 2.16 -17.88
CA ILE A 162 -5.09 2.29 -18.74
C ILE A 162 -3.91 2.84 -17.93
N LEU A 163 -4.13 3.93 -17.19
CA LEU A 163 -3.09 4.59 -16.40
C LEU A 163 -2.59 3.71 -15.25
N THR A 164 -3.45 2.97 -14.55
CA THR A 164 -3.02 2.11 -13.44
C THR A 164 -2.04 1.04 -13.91
N PHE A 165 -2.33 0.34 -15.00
CA PHE A 165 -1.39 -0.63 -15.57
C PHE A 165 -0.16 0.05 -16.18
N GLY A 166 -0.34 1.21 -16.82
CA GLY A 166 0.78 2.01 -17.33
C GLY A 166 1.77 2.40 -16.24
N LEU A 167 1.29 2.80 -15.06
CA LEU A 167 2.13 3.11 -13.91
C LEU A 167 2.87 1.87 -13.38
N SER A 168 2.26 0.68 -13.43
CA SER A 168 2.98 -0.57 -13.14
C SER A 168 4.10 -0.87 -14.15
N LEU A 169 3.89 -0.58 -15.44
CA LEU A 169 4.94 -0.70 -16.45
C LEU A 169 6.03 0.36 -16.29
N VAL A 170 5.67 1.60 -15.97
CA VAL A 170 6.64 2.66 -15.60
C VAL A 170 7.47 2.21 -14.41
N GLY A 171 6.85 1.64 -13.37
CA GLY A 171 7.60 1.12 -12.23
C GLY A 171 8.60 0.02 -12.62
N THR A 172 8.19 -0.88 -13.53
CA THR A 172 9.09 -1.92 -14.07
C THR A 172 10.26 -1.30 -14.84
N PHE A 173 10.00 -0.27 -15.65
CA PHE A 173 11.02 0.49 -16.36
C PHE A 173 11.99 1.16 -15.38
N LEU A 174 11.50 1.86 -14.35
CA LEU A 174 12.34 2.56 -13.38
C LEU A 174 13.28 1.63 -12.62
N VAL A 175 12.80 0.45 -12.22
CA VAL A 175 13.59 -0.51 -11.44
C VAL A 175 14.64 -1.23 -12.29
N ARG A 176 14.41 -1.39 -13.60
CA ARG A 176 15.25 -2.25 -14.48
C ARG A 176 16.16 -1.48 -15.44
N SER A 177 15.83 -0.24 -15.76
CA SER A 177 16.56 0.54 -16.78
C SER A 177 17.89 1.12 -16.29
N GLY A 178 18.08 1.24 -14.96
CA GLY A 178 19.27 1.89 -14.39
C GLY A 178 19.28 3.42 -14.52
N VAL A 179 18.17 4.03 -14.96
CA VAL A 179 18.07 5.48 -15.18
C VAL A 179 17.97 6.30 -13.90
N LEU A 180 17.62 5.67 -12.76
CA LEU A 180 17.57 6.31 -11.45
C LEU A 180 18.39 5.50 -10.45
N THR A 181 19.07 6.20 -9.54
CA THR A 181 19.71 5.59 -8.38
C THR A 181 18.68 5.27 -7.30
N SER A 182 18.58 4.01 -6.87
CA SER A 182 17.77 3.60 -5.74
C SER A 182 18.44 2.44 -5.00
N VAL A 183 18.25 2.40 -3.68
CA VAL A 183 18.68 1.28 -2.82
C VAL A 183 17.91 -0.02 -3.11
N HIS A 184 16.75 0.09 -3.76
CA HIS A 184 15.87 -1.02 -4.14
C HIS A 184 15.97 -1.40 -5.63
N ALA A 185 16.91 -0.81 -6.38
CA ALA A 185 17.14 -1.15 -7.78
C ALA A 185 18.16 -2.30 -7.90
N PHE A 186 17.75 -3.41 -8.51
CA PHE A 186 18.57 -4.60 -8.69
C PHE A 186 18.58 -5.06 -10.15
N ALA A 187 19.72 -5.61 -10.60
CA ALA A 187 19.92 -6.15 -11.94
C ALA A 187 19.53 -5.15 -13.06
N VAL A 188 20.10 -3.94 -12.96
CA VAL A 188 19.93 -2.83 -13.91
C VAL A 188 20.68 -3.11 -15.20
N ASP A 189 20.03 -2.87 -16.34
CA ASP A 189 20.60 -3.07 -17.66
C ASP A 189 19.90 -2.13 -18.67
N PRO A 190 20.64 -1.25 -19.37
CA PRO A 190 20.07 -0.35 -20.37
C PRO A 190 19.28 -1.06 -21.47
N GLU A 191 19.70 -2.25 -21.93
CA GLU A 191 18.99 -3.00 -22.97
C GLU A 191 17.61 -3.46 -22.48
N ARG A 192 17.53 -3.88 -21.21
CA ARG A 192 16.25 -4.22 -20.57
C ARG A 192 15.36 -2.98 -20.47
N GLY A 193 15.94 -1.85 -20.09
CA GLY A 193 15.26 -0.56 -20.04
C GLY A 193 14.61 -0.18 -21.37
N VAL A 194 15.38 -0.25 -22.46
CA VAL A 194 14.90 0.05 -23.83
C VAL A 194 13.77 -0.91 -24.24
N PHE A 195 13.91 -2.20 -23.98
CA PHE A 195 12.87 -3.18 -24.33
C PHE A 195 11.57 -2.90 -23.57
N ILE A 196 11.64 -2.63 -22.26
CA ILE A 196 10.45 -2.28 -21.46
C ILE A 196 9.84 -0.96 -21.95
N LEU A 197 10.66 0.02 -22.34
CA LEU A 197 10.17 1.26 -22.93
C LEU A 197 9.39 1.02 -24.23
N LEU A 198 9.85 0.10 -25.10
CA LEU A 198 9.10 -0.30 -26.29
C LEU A 198 7.75 -0.96 -25.94
N ILE A 199 7.71 -1.82 -24.92
CA ILE A 199 6.46 -2.40 -24.40
C ILE A 199 5.53 -1.28 -23.91
N LEU A 200 6.06 -0.32 -23.15
CA LEU A 200 5.30 0.82 -22.63
C LEU A 200 4.71 1.65 -23.78
N CYS A 201 5.53 2.03 -24.76
CA CYS A 201 5.09 2.79 -25.94
C CYS A 201 4.01 2.04 -26.73
N LEU A 202 4.19 0.73 -26.96
CA LEU A 202 3.24 -0.08 -27.71
C LEU A 202 1.89 -0.22 -26.97
N PHE A 203 1.91 -0.69 -25.72
CA PHE A 203 0.68 -1.00 -25.00
C PHE A 203 0.01 0.24 -24.41
N ILE A 204 0.75 1.11 -23.74
CA ILE A 204 0.19 2.28 -23.10
C ILE A 204 -0.03 3.39 -24.12
N GLY A 205 0.96 3.67 -24.97
CA GLY A 205 0.80 4.63 -26.07
C GLY A 205 -0.34 4.19 -27.01
N GLY A 206 -0.36 2.93 -27.43
CA GLY A 206 -1.43 2.38 -28.27
C GLY A 206 -2.81 2.43 -27.60
N ALA A 207 -2.92 2.08 -26.31
CA ALA A 207 -4.19 2.16 -25.58
C ALA A 207 -4.67 3.60 -25.38
N LEU A 208 -3.76 4.55 -25.13
CA LEU A 208 -4.09 5.98 -25.01
C LEU A 208 -4.53 6.58 -26.35
N MET A 209 -3.89 6.20 -27.46
CA MET A 209 -4.33 6.57 -28.81
C MET A 209 -5.72 6.01 -29.13
N LEU A 210 -5.94 4.72 -28.83
CA LEU A 210 -7.24 4.09 -28.99
C LEU A 210 -8.31 4.76 -28.12
N TYR A 211 -7.95 5.10 -26.88
CA TYR A 211 -8.82 5.84 -25.96
C TYR A 211 -9.17 7.21 -26.53
N ALA A 212 -8.20 7.99 -27.01
CA ALA A 212 -8.45 9.30 -27.60
C ALA A 212 -9.40 9.21 -28.80
N TRP A 213 -9.28 8.17 -29.63
CA TRP A 213 -10.17 7.94 -30.76
C TRP A 213 -11.58 7.50 -30.35
N ARG A 214 -11.69 6.58 -29.38
CA ARG A 214 -12.98 5.93 -29.03
C ARG A 214 -13.74 6.65 -27.91
N ALA A 215 -13.08 7.36 -27.02
CA ALA A 215 -13.69 8.02 -25.86
C ALA A 215 -14.87 8.95 -26.21
N PRO A 216 -14.83 9.77 -27.28
CA PRO A 216 -15.97 10.62 -27.66
C PRO A 216 -17.24 9.84 -28.04
N THR A 217 -17.10 8.60 -28.49
CA THR A 217 -18.23 7.73 -28.86
C THR A 217 -18.91 7.09 -27.64
N LEU A 218 -18.25 7.10 -26.48
CA LEU A 218 -18.80 6.59 -25.23
C LEU A 218 -19.75 7.63 -24.66
N LYS A 219 -21.07 7.40 -24.81
CA LYS A 219 -22.10 8.29 -24.23
C LYS A 219 -21.86 8.51 -22.73
N ALA A 220 -21.74 9.78 -22.32
CA ALA A 220 -21.76 10.16 -20.92
C ALA A 220 -23.15 9.80 -20.34
N GLY A 221 -23.17 8.89 -19.36
CA GLY A 221 -24.39 8.48 -18.68
C GLY A 221 -24.46 9.06 -17.27
N GLY A 222 -25.69 9.16 -16.73
CA GLY A 222 -25.94 9.40 -15.31
C GLY A 222 -25.68 10.83 -14.83
N LEU A 223 -26.72 11.67 -14.86
CA LEU A 223 -26.72 12.96 -14.18
C LEU A 223 -26.77 12.79 -12.65
N PHE A 224 -26.01 13.60 -11.94
CA PHE A 224 -25.98 13.68 -10.48
C PHE A 224 -25.63 15.10 -10.02
N ALA A 225 -26.10 15.49 -8.83
CA ALA A 225 -25.76 16.74 -8.19
C ALA A 225 -24.33 16.69 -7.62
N PRO A 226 -23.60 17.82 -7.55
CA PRO A 226 -22.26 17.86 -6.95
C PRO A 226 -22.22 17.30 -5.52
N ILE A 227 -23.22 17.61 -4.70
CA ILE A 227 -23.43 16.97 -3.41
C ILE A 227 -24.18 15.67 -3.63
N SER A 228 -23.44 14.58 -3.79
CA SER A 228 -23.94 13.20 -3.94
C SER A 228 -22.81 12.22 -3.67
N ARG A 229 -23.14 10.92 -3.60
CA ARG A 229 -22.11 9.87 -3.52
C ARG A 229 -21.21 9.87 -4.74
N GLU A 230 -21.76 10.13 -5.94
CA GLU A 230 -20.98 10.29 -7.16
C GLU A 230 -19.98 11.45 -7.03
N GLY A 231 -20.45 12.62 -6.57
CA GLY A 231 -19.60 13.79 -6.37
C GLY A 231 -18.48 13.58 -5.34
N GLY A 232 -18.78 12.91 -4.23
CA GLY A 232 -17.76 12.51 -3.25
C GLY A 232 -16.71 11.56 -3.83
N ILE A 233 -17.10 10.62 -4.70
CA ILE A 233 -16.17 9.72 -5.40
C ILE A 233 -15.33 10.48 -6.43
N ILE A 234 -15.89 11.49 -7.10
CA ILE A 234 -15.14 12.35 -8.02
C ILE A 234 -14.09 13.17 -7.25
N PHE A 235 -14.48 13.78 -6.13
CA PHE A 235 -13.54 14.46 -5.25
C PHE A 235 -12.40 13.53 -4.81
N ASN A 236 -12.74 12.31 -4.37
CA ASN A 236 -11.76 11.28 -4.04
C ASN A 236 -10.80 10.99 -5.21
N ASN A 237 -11.36 10.74 -6.39
CA ASN A 237 -10.56 10.39 -7.56
C ASN A 237 -9.66 11.54 -8.01
N LEU A 238 -10.15 12.78 -7.93
CA LEU A 238 -9.37 13.95 -8.27
C LEU A 238 -8.15 14.06 -7.36
N ILE A 239 -8.33 13.97 -6.03
CA ILE A 239 -7.22 14.05 -5.08
C ILE A 239 -6.24 12.88 -5.26
N LEU A 240 -6.74 11.64 -5.43
CA LEU A 240 -5.87 10.48 -5.63
C LEU A 240 -5.05 10.58 -6.93
N VAL A 241 -5.65 11.05 -8.02
CA VAL A 241 -4.94 11.22 -9.29
C VAL A 241 -3.96 12.38 -9.22
N THR A 242 -4.32 13.49 -8.58
CA THR A 242 -3.40 14.61 -8.35
C THR A 242 -2.22 14.20 -7.48
N ALA A 243 -2.45 13.47 -6.38
CA ALA A 243 -1.39 12.94 -5.53
C ALA A 243 -0.48 11.97 -6.31
N CYS A 244 -1.08 11.09 -7.13
CA CYS A 244 -0.33 10.21 -8.02
C CYS A 244 0.51 11.00 -9.02
N ALA A 245 -0.02 12.07 -9.60
CA ALA A 245 0.69 12.94 -10.54
C ALA A 245 1.84 13.68 -9.85
N THR A 246 1.65 14.16 -8.62
CA THR A 246 2.71 14.76 -7.81
C THR A 246 3.85 13.78 -7.56
N VAL A 247 3.54 12.54 -7.18
CA VAL A 247 4.56 11.50 -6.97
C VAL A 247 5.27 11.15 -8.27
N PHE A 248 4.52 11.03 -9.38
CA PHE A 248 5.07 10.77 -10.71
C PHE A 248 6.03 11.87 -11.16
N VAL A 249 5.61 13.14 -11.05
CA VAL A 249 6.45 14.30 -11.39
C VAL A 249 7.68 14.33 -10.49
N GLY A 250 7.53 14.25 -9.17
CA GLY A 250 8.67 14.26 -8.26
C GLY A 250 9.68 13.14 -8.52
N THR A 251 9.21 11.97 -8.92
CA THR A 251 10.07 10.81 -9.22
C THR A 251 10.79 10.94 -10.56
N LEU A 252 10.12 11.45 -11.60
CA LEU A 252 10.69 11.55 -12.95
C LEU A 252 11.38 12.90 -13.24
N TYR A 253 11.14 13.92 -12.42
CA TYR A 253 11.71 15.25 -12.62
C TYR A 253 13.24 15.26 -12.64
N PRO A 254 13.95 14.54 -11.74
CA PRO A 254 15.41 14.41 -11.84
C PRO A 254 15.89 13.87 -13.19
N LEU A 255 15.21 12.85 -13.72
CA LEU A 255 15.55 12.26 -15.02
C LEU A 255 15.30 13.23 -16.18
N ALA A 256 14.19 13.97 -16.12
CA ALA A 256 13.86 14.97 -17.13
C ALA A 256 14.85 16.14 -17.12
N LEU A 257 15.27 16.59 -15.93
CA LEU A 257 16.26 17.66 -15.79
C LEU A 257 17.63 17.19 -16.30
N GLU A 258 18.10 16.02 -15.88
CA GLU A 258 19.37 15.45 -16.34
C GLU A 258 19.40 15.32 -17.87
N ALA A 259 18.29 14.90 -18.50
CA ALA A 259 18.21 14.77 -19.95
C ALA A 259 18.28 16.10 -20.72
N VAL A 260 17.86 17.22 -20.11
CA VAL A 260 17.80 18.54 -20.75
C VAL A 260 19.00 19.41 -20.41
N THR A 261 19.43 19.42 -19.15
CA THR A 261 20.50 20.31 -18.65
C THR A 261 21.79 19.57 -18.31
N GLY A 262 21.76 18.24 -18.19
CA GLY A 262 22.88 17.44 -17.67
C GLY A 262 23.05 17.51 -16.15
N GLU A 263 22.23 18.29 -15.44
CA GLU A 263 22.31 18.43 -13.99
C GLU A 263 21.67 17.26 -13.26
N LYS A 264 22.36 16.73 -12.26
CA LYS A 264 21.86 15.65 -11.40
C LYS A 264 21.35 16.21 -10.08
N ILE A 265 20.05 16.09 -9.87
CA ILE A 265 19.40 16.43 -8.61
C ILE A 265 18.80 15.19 -7.96
N SER A 266 18.51 15.27 -6.67
CA SER A 266 17.72 14.26 -5.96
C SER A 266 16.49 14.92 -5.35
N VAL A 267 15.34 14.27 -5.51
CA VAL A 267 14.07 14.69 -4.91
C VAL A 267 13.71 13.66 -3.85
N GLY A 268 13.78 14.05 -2.58
CA GLY A 268 13.52 13.17 -1.43
C GLY A 268 12.32 13.58 -0.60
N ALA A 269 12.23 13.00 0.60
CA ALA A 269 11.12 13.18 1.54
C ALA A 269 10.62 14.63 1.76
N PRO A 270 11.46 15.68 1.81
CA PRO A 270 10.97 17.06 1.99
C PRO A 270 9.97 17.50 0.92
N PHE A 271 10.24 17.21 -0.37
CA PHE A 271 9.34 17.56 -1.47
C PHE A 271 8.01 16.79 -1.37
N PHE A 272 8.11 15.47 -1.17
CA PHE A 272 6.91 14.62 -1.13
C PHE A 272 6.06 14.91 0.09
N ASN A 273 6.65 15.10 1.28
CA ASN A 273 5.90 15.46 2.48
C ASN A 273 5.22 16.82 2.32
N ALA A 274 5.91 17.82 1.75
CA ALA A 274 5.35 19.16 1.55
C ALA A 274 4.21 19.21 0.52
N THR A 275 4.14 18.25 -0.40
CA THR A 275 3.15 18.24 -1.50
C THR A 275 2.06 17.20 -1.28
N PHE A 276 2.43 15.95 -0.97
CA PHE A 276 1.50 14.84 -0.79
C PHE A 276 0.61 15.02 0.44
N VAL A 277 1.18 15.38 1.59
CA VAL A 277 0.41 15.45 2.85
C VAL A 277 -0.71 16.50 2.78
N PRO A 278 -0.47 17.76 2.34
CA PRO A 278 -1.55 18.74 2.22
C PRO A 278 -2.65 18.32 1.22
N LEU A 279 -2.29 17.63 0.13
CA LEU A 279 -3.26 17.10 -0.83
C LEU A 279 -4.11 15.99 -0.21
N PHE A 280 -3.51 15.11 0.60
CA PHE A 280 -4.21 13.95 1.16
C PHE A 280 -5.10 14.29 2.36
N ILE A 281 -4.78 15.31 3.16
CA ILE A 281 -5.58 15.69 4.35
C ILE A 281 -7.07 15.93 4.01
N PRO A 282 -7.44 16.74 2.99
CA PRO A 282 -8.84 16.92 2.59
C PRO A 282 -9.55 15.61 2.22
N LEU A 283 -8.83 14.69 1.56
CA LEU A 283 -9.35 13.37 1.24
C LEU A 283 -9.67 12.56 2.51
N LEU A 284 -8.74 12.53 3.47
CA LEU A 284 -8.92 11.82 4.73
C LEU A 284 -10.08 12.39 5.56
N ILE A 285 -10.26 13.71 5.56
CA ILE A 285 -11.40 14.36 6.22
C ILE A 285 -12.72 13.95 5.55
N ALA A 286 -12.79 13.98 4.22
CA ALA A 286 -14.02 13.68 3.48
C ALA A 286 -14.41 12.18 3.49
N LEU A 287 -13.44 11.29 3.72
CA LEU A 287 -13.59 9.85 3.53
C LEU A 287 -14.78 9.23 4.31
N PRO A 288 -14.98 9.48 5.62
CA PRO A 288 -16.13 8.96 6.34
C PRO A 288 -17.50 9.51 5.92
N LEU A 289 -17.53 10.69 5.27
CA LEU A 289 -18.78 11.35 4.87
C LEU A 289 -19.38 10.74 3.61
N GLY A 290 -18.54 10.31 2.66
CA GLY A 290 -18.97 9.80 1.35
C GLY A 290 -20.02 8.67 1.44
N PRO A 291 -19.82 7.63 2.27
CA PRO A 291 -20.79 6.54 2.45
C PRO A 291 -22.16 6.95 2.99
N PHE A 292 -22.29 8.11 3.66
CA PHE A 292 -23.58 8.66 4.11
C PHE A 292 -24.35 9.42 3.04
N LEU A 293 -23.67 9.90 2.00
CA LEU A 293 -24.33 10.58 0.89
C LEU A 293 -25.12 9.58 0.04
N ALA A 294 -26.31 9.97 -0.38
CA ALA A 294 -27.13 9.19 -1.31
C ALA A 294 -26.64 9.35 -2.76
N TRP A 295 -26.95 8.36 -3.60
CA TRP A 295 -26.74 8.44 -5.05
C TRP A 295 -27.64 9.53 -5.67
N LYS A 296 -27.22 10.11 -6.81
CA LYS A 296 -27.87 11.23 -7.53
C LYS A 296 -27.89 12.55 -6.77
N ARG A 297 -28.42 12.59 -5.56
CA ARG A 297 -28.57 13.81 -4.75
C ARG A 297 -28.43 13.44 -3.29
N GLY A 298 -27.36 13.92 -2.67
CA GLY A 298 -27.07 13.75 -1.25
C GLY A 298 -27.60 14.90 -0.41
N ASP A 299 -27.65 14.65 0.90
CA ASP A 299 -27.91 15.66 1.92
C ASP A 299 -26.66 15.71 2.82
N LEU A 300 -25.86 16.75 2.62
CA LEU A 300 -24.60 16.94 3.36
C LEU A 300 -24.88 17.23 4.84
N LEU A 301 -25.92 18.01 5.15
CA LEU A 301 -26.27 18.35 6.53
C LEU A 301 -26.67 17.09 7.30
N ALA A 302 -27.53 16.24 6.71
CA ALA A 302 -27.90 14.98 7.32
C ALA A 302 -26.71 14.01 7.45
N ALA A 303 -25.74 14.03 6.52
CA ALA A 303 -24.52 13.26 6.65
C ALA A 303 -23.66 13.74 7.83
N MET A 304 -23.48 15.06 7.97
CA MET A 304 -22.74 15.67 9.09
C MET A 304 -23.42 15.43 10.45
N GLN A 305 -24.75 15.54 10.52
CA GLN A 305 -25.51 15.25 11.73
C GLN A 305 -25.31 13.79 12.21
N ARG A 306 -25.19 12.83 11.28
CA ARG A 306 -24.89 11.43 11.62
C ARG A 306 -23.47 11.24 12.18
N MET A 307 -22.57 12.20 11.95
CA MET A 307 -21.18 12.19 12.42
C MET A 307 -20.94 12.93 13.74
N ILE A 308 -21.97 13.50 14.38
CA ILE A 308 -21.81 14.22 15.66
C ILE A 308 -21.18 13.32 16.75
N VAL A 309 -21.65 12.08 16.89
CA VAL A 309 -21.11 11.15 17.90
C VAL A 309 -19.64 10.78 17.60
N PRO A 310 -19.28 10.35 16.36
CA PRO A 310 -17.88 10.19 15.98
C PRO A 310 -17.02 11.43 16.20
N LEU A 311 -17.53 12.62 15.86
CA LEU A 311 -16.82 13.87 16.06
C LEU A 311 -16.56 14.14 17.54
N GLY A 312 -17.52 13.86 18.42
CA GLY A 312 -17.32 13.94 19.87
C GLY A 312 -16.20 13.02 20.36
N LEU A 313 -16.13 11.79 19.85
CA LEU A 313 -15.03 10.85 20.18
C LEU A 313 -13.67 11.33 19.64
N VAL A 314 -13.65 11.95 18.46
CA VAL A 314 -12.45 12.58 17.90
C VAL A 314 -11.98 13.73 18.77
N VAL A 315 -12.89 14.61 19.23
CA VAL A 315 -12.55 15.72 20.12
C VAL A 315 -12.02 15.20 21.46
N ILE A 316 -12.62 14.15 22.03
CA ILE A 316 -12.12 13.50 23.25
C ILE A 316 -10.71 12.94 23.03
N ALA A 317 -10.45 12.29 21.89
CA ALA A 317 -9.11 11.79 21.56
C ALA A 317 -8.09 12.93 21.41
N ILE A 318 -8.45 14.03 20.74
CA ILE A 318 -7.59 15.22 20.59
C ILE A 318 -7.25 15.80 21.96
N ILE A 319 -8.25 16.01 22.83
CA ILE A 319 -8.04 16.55 24.18
C ILE A 319 -7.18 15.58 25.01
N GLY A 320 -7.48 14.29 24.96
CA GLY A 320 -6.72 13.26 25.68
C GLY A 320 -5.24 13.25 25.29
N VAL A 321 -4.93 13.29 24.00
CA VAL A 321 -3.54 13.35 23.51
C VAL A 321 -2.88 14.68 23.90
N TYR A 322 -3.58 15.81 23.75
CA TYR A 322 -3.05 17.13 24.12
C TYR A 322 -2.68 17.20 25.60
N VAL A 323 -3.49 16.61 26.48
CA VAL A 323 -3.21 16.55 27.93
C VAL A 323 -2.05 15.62 28.24
N VAL A 324 -1.95 14.47 27.57
CA VAL A 324 -0.91 13.45 27.86
C VAL A 324 0.46 13.83 27.31
N GLN A 325 0.54 14.50 26.16
CA GLN A 325 1.84 14.78 25.52
C GLN A 325 2.70 15.82 26.27
N ASP A 326 2.12 16.55 27.23
CA ASP A 326 2.77 17.54 28.09
C ASP A 326 3.78 18.45 27.37
N GLY A 327 3.24 19.39 26.58
CA GLY A 327 4.03 20.22 25.65
C GLY A 327 4.11 19.62 24.23
N GLY A 328 4.68 20.37 23.28
CA GLY A 328 4.80 19.94 21.88
C GLY A 328 3.76 20.52 20.92
N SER A 329 3.80 20.08 19.66
CA SER A 329 3.00 20.67 18.57
C SER A 329 1.51 20.31 18.68
N VAL A 330 0.64 21.31 18.48
CA VAL A 330 -0.82 21.13 18.38
C VAL A 330 -1.22 20.28 17.16
N ILE A 331 -0.34 20.17 16.17
CA ILE A 331 -0.59 19.36 14.97
C ILE A 331 -0.68 17.87 15.32
N VAL A 332 0.06 17.39 16.34
CA VAL A 332 0.08 15.97 16.69
C VAL A 332 -1.28 15.48 17.21
N PRO A 333 -1.90 16.12 18.22
CA PRO A 333 -3.27 15.77 18.64
C PRO A 333 -4.29 15.82 17.49
N LEU A 334 -4.21 16.81 16.60
CA LEU A 334 -5.10 16.93 15.44
C LEU A 334 -4.91 15.76 14.45
N ALA A 335 -3.67 15.36 14.20
CA ALA A 335 -3.34 14.24 13.32
C ALA A 335 -3.80 12.89 13.91
N ILE A 336 -3.66 12.70 15.23
CA ILE A 336 -4.25 11.54 15.91
C ILE A 336 -5.78 11.58 15.84
N GLY A 337 -6.39 12.76 16.03
CA GLY A 337 -7.82 12.97 15.84
C GLY A 337 -8.29 12.57 14.43
N LEU A 338 -7.53 12.90 13.40
CA LEU A 338 -7.78 12.48 12.02
C LEU A 338 -7.67 10.94 11.86
N ALA A 339 -6.70 10.30 12.49
CA ALA A 339 -6.60 8.84 12.49
C ALA A 339 -7.82 8.19 13.16
N VAL A 340 -8.26 8.71 14.31
CA VAL A 340 -9.45 8.26 15.03
C VAL A 340 -10.72 8.49 14.20
N TRP A 341 -10.83 9.62 13.51
CA TRP A 341 -11.91 9.94 12.58
C TRP A 341 -12.05 8.88 11.47
N LEU A 342 -10.92 8.45 10.91
CA LEU A 342 -10.86 7.43 9.86
C LEU A 342 -11.20 6.03 10.36
N ILE A 343 -10.96 5.73 11.64
CA ILE A 343 -11.33 4.44 12.26
C ILE A 343 -12.82 4.43 12.62
N ILE A 344 -13.28 5.44 13.35
CA ILE A 344 -14.65 5.48 13.90
C ILE A 344 -15.68 5.80 12.80
N GLY A 345 -15.30 6.59 11.80
CA GLY A 345 -16.20 7.02 10.72
C GLY A 345 -16.88 5.86 9.96
N PRO A 346 -16.11 4.93 9.36
CA PRO A 346 -16.66 3.74 8.71
C PRO A 346 -17.46 2.83 9.66
N MET A 347 -17.04 2.72 10.93
CA MET A 347 -17.79 1.99 11.96
C MET A 347 -19.15 2.63 12.23
N ALA A 348 -19.20 3.97 12.30
CA ALA A 348 -20.43 4.71 12.51
C ALA A 348 -21.41 4.57 11.35
N GLU A 349 -20.90 4.47 10.11
CA GLU A 349 -21.75 4.18 8.95
C GLU A 349 -22.38 2.79 9.03
N THR A 350 -21.59 1.78 9.39
CA THR A 350 -22.09 0.43 9.58
C THR A 350 -23.09 0.36 10.75
N ALA A 351 -22.76 0.99 11.88
CA ALA A 351 -23.62 1.12 13.05
C ALA A 351 -24.98 1.77 12.69
N TYR A 352 -24.96 2.82 11.86
CA TYR A 352 -26.17 3.47 11.37
C TYR A 352 -27.03 2.52 10.51
N ARG A 353 -26.43 1.75 9.59
CA ARG A 353 -27.16 0.79 8.74
C ARG A 353 -27.81 -0.33 9.52
N ILE A 354 -27.13 -0.84 10.55
CA ILE A 354 -27.64 -1.92 11.40
C ILE A 354 -28.54 -1.42 12.54
N LYS A 355 -28.75 -0.10 12.66
CA LYS A 355 -29.50 0.55 13.75
C LYS A 355 -28.95 0.22 15.15
N PHE A 356 -27.63 0.13 15.27
CA PHE A 356 -26.96 -0.08 16.55
C PHE A 356 -27.40 1.00 17.56
N LEU A 357 -27.80 0.58 18.77
CA LEU A 357 -28.36 1.42 19.84
C LEU A 357 -29.65 2.19 19.49
N ARG A 358 -30.28 1.90 18.34
CA ARG A 358 -31.56 2.52 17.90
C ARG A 358 -32.68 1.51 17.65
N ALA A 359 -32.38 0.23 17.80
CA ALA A 359 -33.32 -0.88 17.65
C ALA A 359 -33.02 -1.96 18.70
N SER A 360 -33.93 -2.93 18.86
CA SER A 360 -33.68 -4.08 19.74
C SER A 360 -32.44 -4.87 19.29
N ALA A 361 -31.81 -5.59 20.21
CA ALA A 361 -30.63 -6.41 19.92
C ALA A 361 -30.89 -7.45 18.82
N SER A 362 -32.08 -8.07 18.84
CA SER A 362 -32.56 -8.99 17.80
C SER A 362 -32.61 -8.34 16.41
N GLU A 363 -33.17 -7.13 16.30
CA GLU A 363 -33.25 -6.43 15.02
C GLU A 363 -31.87 -5.99 14.53
N THR A 364 -31.01 -5.52 15.43
CA THR A 364 -29.63 -5.14 15.10
C THR A 364 -28.85 -6.33 14.57
N TRP A 365 -28.93 -7.48 15.25
CA TRP A 365 -28.28 -8.72 14.82
C TRP A 365 -28.80 -9.20 13.47
N ARG A 366 -30.12 -9.19 13.29
CA ARG A 366 -30.75 -9.54 12.01
C ARG A 366 -30.25 -8.66 10.87
N ARG A 367 -30.12 -7.34 11.08
CA ARG A 367 -29.57 -6.42 10.09
C ARG A 367 -28.08 -6.67 9.83
N ALA A 368 -27.30 -6.91 10.86
CA ALA A 368 -25.86 -7.18 10.75
C ALA A 368 -25.57 -8.42 9.90
N VAL A 369 -26.29 -9.52 10.14
CA VAL A 369 -26.15 -10.78 9.38
C VAL A 369 -26.62 -10.62 7.92
N ASN A 370 -27.63 -9.78 7.67
CA ASN A 370 -28.14 -9.54 6.32
C ASN A 370 -27.42 -8.42 5.56
N LEU A 371 -26.52 -7.69 6.21
CA LEU A 371 -25.74 -6.63 5.57
C LEU A 371 -24.78 -7.27 4.54
N PRO A 372 -24.68 -6.73 3.31
CA PRO A 372 -23.78 -7.28 2.31
C PRO A 372 -22.34 -7.34 2.82
N ARG A 373 -21.63 -8.42 2.47
CA ARG A 373 -20.22 -8.59 2.86
C ARG A 373 -19.35 -7.46 2.33
N SER A 374 -19.67 -6.93 1.15
CA SER A 374 -19.01 -5.74 0.61
C SER A 374 -19.18 -4.48 1.44
N SER A 375 -20.21 -4.36 2.29
CA SER A 375 -20.32 -3.27 3.26
C SER A 375 -19.39 -3.47 4.46
N TRP A 376 -19.31 -4.69 4.98
CA TRP A 376 -18.30 -5.03 6.00
C TRP A 376 -16.87 -4.86 5.49
N GLY A 377 -16.61 -5.30 4.25
CA GLY A 377 -15.31 -5.14 3.62
C GLY A 377 -14.93 -3.67 3.41
N MET A 378 -15.90 -2.82 3.04
CA MET A 378 -15.71 -1.37 2.97
C MET A 378 -15.35 -0.79 4.33
N MET A 379 -16.09 -1.14 5.39
CA MET A 379 -15.79 -0.70 6.75
C MET A 379 -14.37 -1.07 7.17
N VAL A 380 -14.00 -2.34 7.08
CA VAL A 380 -12.69 -2.86 7.51
C VAL A 380 -11.55 -2.23 6.70
N ALA A 381 -11.70 -2.09 5.38
CA ALA A 381 -10.66 -1.50 4.55
C ALA A 381 -10.42 -0.01 4.87
N HIS A 382 -11.48 0.77 5.07
CA HIS A 382 -11.35 2.19 5.39
C HIS A 382 -10.86 2.42 6.83
N MET A 383 -11.25 1.57 7.78
CA MET A 383 -10.62 1.54 9.12
C MET A 383 -9.12 1.28 9.03
N GLY A 384 -8.70 0.39 8.11
CA GLY A 384 -7.29 0.10 7.87
C GLY A 384 -6.48 1.34 7.48
N VAL A 385 -7.05 2.25 6.68
CA VAL A 385 -6.42 3.56 6.39
C VAL A 385 -6.18 4.35 7.67
N GLY A 386 -7.18 4.42 8.56
CA GLY A 386 -7.05 5.12 9.85
C GLY A 386 -6.01 4.49 10.78
N VAL A 387 -5.94 3.16 10.83
CA VAL A 387 -4.93 2.41 11.59
C VAL A 387 -3.52 2.67 11.05
N THR A 388 -3.35 2.69 9.73
CA THR A 388 -2.06 3.05 9.10
C THR A 388 -1.67 4.50 9.41
N VAL A 389 -2.60 5.46 9.26
CA VAL A 389 -2.36 6.87 9.60
C VAL A 389 -1.98 7.02 11.07
N LEU A 390 -2.61 6.28 11.98
CA LEU A 390 -2.25 6.28 13.41
C LEU A 390 -0.79 5.90 13.64
N GLY A 391 -0.35 4.80 13.02
CA GLY A 391 1.05 4.35 13.10
C GLY A 391 2.03 5.38 12.52
N ILE A 392 1.70 5.95 11.35
CA ILE A 392 2.52 6.99 10.69
C ILE A 392 2.67 8.22 11.58
N VAL A 393 1.57 8.72 12.16
CA VAL A 393 1.59 9.90 13.02
C VAL A 393 2.39 9.61 14.29
N ALA A 394 2.17 8.47 14.93
CA ALA A 394 2.85 8.11 16.16
C ALA A 394 4.38 8.00 15.98
N ILE A 395 4.84 7.28 14.95
CA ILE A 395 6.29 7.18 14.70
C ILE A 395 6.88 8.51 14.26
N SER A 396 6.16 9.32 13.48
CA SER A 396 6.67 10.63 13.01
C SER A 396 6.74 11.67 14.13
N ALA A 397 5.82 11.60 15.11
CA ALA A 397 5.71 12.58 16.18
C ALA A 397 6.53 12.23 17.42
N TRP A 398 6.64 10.94 17.76
CA TRP A 398 7.13 10.49 19.06
C TRP A 398 8.33 9.56 19.00
N ARG A 399 8.92 9.33 17.83
CA ARG A 399 10.17 8.57 17.72
C ARG A 399 11.27 9.22 18.54
N VAL A 400 11.99 8.40 19.30
CA VAL A 400 13.19 8.79 20.02
C VAL A 400 14.40 8.18 19.31
N GLU A 401 15.41 8.98 19.02
CA GLU A 401 16.64 8.57 18.35
C GLU A 401 17.87 8.94 19.18
N GLN A 402 18.79 7.99 19.34
CA GLN A 402 20.13 8.21 19.88
C GLN A 402 21.15 7.50 18.99
N ILE A 403 22.14 8.25 18.50
CA ILE A 403 23.30 7.70 17.80
C ILE A 403 24.53 8.01 18.65
N ILE A 404 25.08 6.98 19.30
CA ILE A 404 26.16 7.13 20.27
C ILE A 404 27.28 6.12 20.03
N VAL A 405 28.50 6.48 20.41
CA VAL A 405 29.61 5.53 20.45
C VAL A 405 29.60 4.86 21.82
N MET A 406 29.46 3.53 21.85
CA MET A 406 29.42 2.74 23.08
C MET A 406 30.68 1.90 23.22
N GLU A 407 31.29 1.98 24.40
CA GLU A 407 32.35 1.06 24.85
C GLU A 407 31.72 -0.12 25.60
N PRO A 408 32.36 -1.31 25.63
CA PRO A 408 31.87 -2.43 26.43
C PRO A 408 31.67 -2.04 27.89
N GLY A 409 30.49 -2.34 28.44
CA GLY A 409 30.05 -1.91 29.77
C GLY A 409 29.33 -0.55 29.80
N GLY A 410 29.42 0.25 28.74
CA GLY A 410 28.73 1.52 28.62
C GLY A 410 27.21 1.36 28.58
N SER A 411 26.49 2.33 29.15
CA SER A 411 25.02 2.30 29.20
C SER A 411 24.39 3.64 28.82
N THR A 412 23.21 3.60 28.22
CA THR A 412 22.36 4.77 27.97
C THR A 412 20.91 4.48 28.37
N GLN A 413 20.13 5.54 28.59
CA GLN A 413 18.68 5.44 28.81
C GLN A 413 17.93 5.90 27.57
N ILE A 414 16.94 5.11 27.14
CA ILE A 414 16.04 5.47 26.05
C ILE A 414 14.62 4.98 26.37
N ALA A 415 13.62 5.84 26.17
CA ALA A 415 12.19 5.51 26.36
C ALA A 415 11.87 4.77 27.68
N GLY A 416 12.61 5.06 28.75
CA GLY A 416 12.41 4.44 30.06
C GLY A 416 13.05 3.07 30.28
N VAL A 417 13.89 2.59 29.36
CA VAL A 417 14.75 1.41 29.57
C VAL A 417 16.22 1.82 29.62
N THR A 418 17.04 1.05 30.34
CA THR A 418 18.50 1.18 30.34
C THR A 418 19.08 0.13 29.40
N LEU A 419 19.81 0.58 28.39
CA LEU A 419 20.52 -0.28 27.45
C LEU A 419 22.01 -0.28 27.81
N THR A 420 22.58 -1.45 28.08
CA THR A 420 24.01 -1.65 28.33
C THR A 420 24.64 -2.42 27.18
N PHE A 421 25.69 -1.88 26.56
CA PHE A 421 26.44 -2.59 25.53
C PHE A 421 27.43 -3.55 26.20
N ASN A 422 27.30 -4.86 25.96
CA ASN A 422 28.17 -5.86 26.55
C ASN A 422 29.47 -6.08 25.77
N GLY A 423 29.58 -5.48 24.58
CA GLY A 423 30.68 -5.68 23.64
C GLY A 423 30.21 -6.36 22.35
N ALA A 424 31.12 -6.48 21.39
CA ALA A 424 30.88 -7.18 20.14
C ALA A 424 31.88 -8.32 19.95
N SER A 425 31.39 -9.44 19.39
CA SER A 425 32.20 -10.61 19.05
C SER A 425 32.15 -10.86 17.54
N GLN A 426 33.29 -11.21 16.96
CA GLN A 426 33.34 -11.61 15.55
C GLN A 426 32.83 -13.05 15.40
N SER A 427 32.07 -13.29 14.35
CA SER A 427 31.53 -14.60 13.98
C SER A 427 31.64 -14.80 12.47
N ARG A 428 31.70 -16.07 12.05
CA ARG A 428 31.72 -16.46 10.64
C ARG A 428 30.39 -17.12 10.30
N GLY A 429 29.63 -16.47 9.42
CA GLY A 429 28.43 -17.04 8.81
C GLY A 429 28.77 -17.93 7.61
N PRO A 430 27.74 -18.44 6.91
CA PRO A 430 27.93 -19.33 5.75
C PRO A 430 28.76 -18.70 4.62
N ASN A 431 28.56 -17.41 4.35
CA ASN A 431 29.21 -16.66 3.26
C ASN A 431 29.48 -15.19 3.62
N TYR A 432 29.59 -14.90 4.93
CA TYR A 432 29.86 -13.57 5.45
C TYR A 432 30.64 -13.63 6.77
N ASN A 433 31.37 -12.56 7.07
CA ASN A 433 31.87 -12.28 8.41
C ASN A 433 30.90 -11.32 9.12
N GLU A 434 30.68 -11.48 10.40
CA GLU A 434 29.82 -10.57 11.16
C GLU A 434 30.43 -10.13 12.48
N ASP A 435 30.23 -8.87 12.83
CA ASP A 435 30.44 -8.36 14.19
C ASP A 435 29.08 -8.37 14.89
N VAL A 436 28.92 -9.21 15.92
CA VAL A 436 27.68 -9.33 16.70
C VAL A 436 27.79 -8.51 17.98
N GLY A 437 27.06 -7.39 18.04
CA GLY A 437 26.93 -6.58 19.24
C GLY A 437 25.88 -7.16 20.17
N ARG A 438 26.24 -7.40 21.43
CA ARG A 438 25.31 -7.88 22.46
C ARG A 438 24.93 -6.75 23.40
N PHE A 439 23.64 -6.63 23.70
CA PHE A 439 23.10 -5.57 24.54
C PHE A 439 22.21 -6.15 25.62
N THR A 440 22.37 -5.70 26.85
CA THR A 440 21.48 -6.01 27.95
C THR A 440 20.49 -4.86 28.11
N VAL A 441 19.20 -5.15 27.95
CA VAL A 441 18.11 -4.21 28.23
C VAL A 441 17.62 -4.45 29.65
N THR A 442 17.55 -3.40 30.45
CA THR A 442 16.96 -3.42 31.79
C THR A 442 15.73 -2.51 31.81
N GLU A 443 14.57 -3.09 32.07
CA GLU A 443 13.30 -2.36 32.18
C GLU A 443 13.12 -1.75 33.58
N LYS A 444 12.20 -0.77 33.69
CA LYS A 444 11.81 -0.19 35.00
C LYS A 444 11.32 -1.22 36.02
N SER A 445 10.74 -2.32 35.54
CA SER A 445 10.29 -3.45 36.38
C SER A 445 11.44 -4.25 36.99
N GLY A 446 12.68 -4.02 36.56
CA GLY A 446 13.85 -4.84 36.88
C GLY A 446 14.02 -6.05 35.96
N ARG A 447 13.09 -6.31 35.04
CA ARG A 447 13.24 -7.37 34.03
C ARG A 447 14.42 -7.06 33.12
N LYS A 448 15.26 -8.08 32.89
CA LYS A 448 16.42 -8.00 32.00
C LYS A 448 16.29 -9.01 30.87
N PHE A 449 16.69 -8.61 29.67
CA PHE A 449 16.82 -9.50 28.52
C PHE A 449 17.94 -9.01 27.60
N THR A 450 18.41 -9.90 26.73
CA THR A 450 19.48 -9.59 25.78
C THR A 450 18.88 -9.31 24.40
N MET A 451 19.45 -8.33 23.71
CA MET A 451 19.23 -8.07 22.29
C MET A 451 20.56 -8.15 21.56
N GLU A 452 20.50 -8.56 20.31
CA GLU A 452 21.67 -8.64 19.43
C GLU A 452 21.39 -7.83 18.17
N ALA A 453 22.41 -7.11 17.71
CA ALA A 453 22.43 -6.47 16.41
C ALA A 453 23.78 -6.78 15.77
N SER A 454 23.80 -7.06 14.48
CA SER A 454 25.03 -7.44 13.80
C SER A 454 25.32 -6.56 12.60
N LYS A 455 26.61 -6.44 12.29
CA LYS A 455 27.07 -5.87 11.03
C LYS A 455 27.75 -6.98 10.25
N ARG A 456 27.22 -7.29 9.06
CA ARG A 456 27.71 -8.37 8.21
C ARG A 456 28.52 -7.81 7.06
N VAL A 457 29.54 -8.54 6.62
CA VAL A 457 30.29 -8.29 5.39
C VAL A 457 30.33 -9.60 4.61
N TYR A 458 29.61 -9.64 3.50
CA TYR A 458 29.51 -10.82 2.64
C TYR A 458 30.78 -11.02 1.82
N ASP A 459 31.07 -12.25 1.43
CA ASP A 459 32.30 -12.55 0.69
C ASP A 459 32.18 -12.22 -0.80
N ARG A 460 30.99 -12.45 -1.39
CA ARG A 460 30.75 -12.38 -2.84
C ARG A 460 29.30 -11.96 -3.16
N PRO A 461 29.07 -10.74 -3.66
CA PRO A 461 30.02 -9.62 -3.71
C PRO A 461 30.35 -9.10 -2.30
N PRO A 462 31.57 -8.57 -2.07
CA PRO A 462 31.91 -7.86 -0.85
C PRO A 462 31.00 -6.66 -0.63
N MET A 463 30.05 -6.79 0.30
CA MET A 463 29.09 -5.73 0.63
C MET A 463 28.72 -5.81 2.10
N PRO A 464 28.76 -4.68 2.84
CA PRO A 464 28.29 -4.64 4.21
C PRO A 464 26.76 -4.58 4.26
N THR A 465 26.15 -5.32 5.20
CA THR A 465 24.73 -5.20 5.56
C THR A 465 24.59 -5.08 7.08
N THR A 466 23.38 -4.75 7.54
CA THR A 466 23.07 -4.60 8.95
C THR A 466 21.95 -5.58 9.31
N GLU A 467 22.10 -6.31 10.41
CA GLU A 467 21.00 -7.05 11.03
C GLU A 467 20.58 -6.33 12.30
N THR A 468 19.31 -6.00 12.39
CA THR A 468 18.81 -5.15 13.48
C THR A 468 18.31 -5.98 14.64
N GLY A 469 18.57 -5.49 15.85
CA GLY A 469 17.99 -6.03 17.06
C GLY A 469 16.66 -5.32 17.34
N ILE A 470 15.54 -6.03 17.26
CA ILE A 470 14.22 -5.44 17.49
C ILE A 470 13.52 -6.16 18.64
N HIS A 471 13.05 -5.40 19.62
CA HIS A 471 12.16 -5.87 20.67
C HIS A 471 10.82 -5.16 20.59
N TYR A 472 9.75 -5.94 20.46
CA TYR A 472 8.39 -5.43 20.28
C TYR A 472 7.70 -5.22 21.64
N TYR A 473 7.40 -3.97 21.98
CA TYR A 473 6.50 -3.64 23.09
C TYR A 473 5.09 -3.34 22.57
N PRO A 474 4.04 -3.48 23.41
CA PRO A 474 2.70 -3.04 23.04
C PRO A 474 2.62 -1.56 22.62
N GLY A 475 3.53 -0.71 23.15
CA GLY A 475 3.58 0.73 22.86
C GLY A 475 4.53 1.14 21.71
N GLY A 476 5.36 0.24 21.20
CA GLY A 476 6.37 0.56 20.19
C GLY A 476 7.57 -0.38 20.21
N ASP A 477 8.48 -0.17 19.27
CA ASP A 477 9.60 -1.08 19.06
C ASP A 477 10.89 -0.45 19.57
N LEU A 478 11.63 -1.17 20.42
CA LEU A 478 13.02 -0.84 20.72
C LEU A 478 13.89 -1.46 19.63
N TYR A 479 14.64 -0.61 18.93
CA TYR A 479 15.38 -0.98 17.73
C TYR A 479 16.84 -0.61 17.88
N LEU A 480 17.72 -1.55 17.53
CA LEU A 480 19.16 -1.42 17.61
C LEU A 480 19.78 -1.73 16.24
N ALA A 481 20.69 -0.87 15.80
CA ALA A 481 21.56 -1.15 14.67
C ALA A 481 23.02 -0.93 15.06
N LEU A 482 23.87 -1.92 14.79
CA LEU A 482 25.30 -1.83 15.01
C LEU A 482 25.97 -1.13 13.82
N GLY A 483 26.66 -0.03 14.09
CA GLY A 483 27.42 0.74 13.12
C GLY A 483 28.87 0.28 13.02
N ASP A 484 29.74 1.20 12.60
CA ASP A 484 31.17 0.93 12.43
C ASP A 484 31.91 0.80 13.78
N ARG A 485 32.92 -0.08 13.79
CA ARG A 485 33.92 -0.14 14.85
C ARG A 485 34.74 1.14 14.86
N HIS A 486 34.92 1.72 16.03
CA HIS A 486 35.69 2.94 16.20
C HIS A 486 37.20 2.63 16.13
N LYS A 487 37.95 3.36 15.30
CA LYS A 487 39.39 3.09 15.10
C LYS A 487 40.27 3.45 16.30
N ASN A 488 39.84 4.41 17.11
CA ASN A 488 40.65 5.01 18.18
C ASN A 488 40.28 4.52 19.59
N LYS A 489 39.30 3.61 19.72
CA LYS A 489 38.80 3.11 21.01
C LYS A 489 38.55 1.62 20.89
N ASP A 490 39.32 0.82 21.62
CA ASP A 490 39.22 -0.63 21.52
C ASP A 490 37.86 -1.15 21.97
N GLY A 491 37.26 -2.00 21.13
CA GLY A 491 35.94 -2.57 21.37
C GLY A 491 34.75 -1.60 21.26
N ALA A 492 34.97 -0.33 20.91
CA ALA A 492 33.91 0.65 20.80
C ALA A 492 33.22 0.62 19.42
N TYR A 493 31.90 0.76 19.40
CA TYR A 493 31.09 0.79 18.19
C TYR A 493 30.13 1.98 18.19
N THR A 494 29.86 2.52 17.01
CA THR A 494 28.69 3.40 16.84
C THR A 494 27.43 2.54 16.93
N VAL A 495 26.49 2.92 17.80
CA VAL A 495 25.22 2.22 17.98
C VAL A 495 24.10 3.21 17.70
N ARG A 496 23.18 2.83 16.81
CA ARG A 496 21.94 3.57 16.57
C ARG A 496 20.82 2.90 17.35
N ILE A 497 20.17 3.68 18.20
CA ILE A 497 19.15 3.21 19.13
C ILE A 497 17.90 4.03 18.85
N TYR A 498 16.80 3.33 18.55
CA TYR A 498 15.52 3.96 18.32
C TYR A 498 14.46 3.37 19.23
N PHE A 499 13.54 4.23 19.68
CA PHE A 499 12.22 3.79 20.12
C PHE A 499 11.21 4.29 19.09
N ASN A 500 10.50 3.36 18.45
CA ASN A 500 9.59 3.61 17.35
C ASN A 500 8.13 3.34 17.80
N PRO A 501 7.38 4.36 18.24
CA PRO A 501 6.03 4.19 18.76
C PRO A 501 5.07 3.71 17.69
N LEU A 502 4.30 2.66 18.01
CA LEU A 502 3.23 2.12 17.17
C LEU A 502 3.62 1.79 15.71
N ALA A 503 4.91 1.55 15.41
CA ALA A 503 5.34 1.19 14.07
C ALA A 503 4.56 -0.01 13.48
N PRO A 504 4.25 -1.08 14.25
CA PRO A 504 3.46 -2.21 13.75
C PRO A 504 2.05 -1.84 13.23
N TRP A 505 1.49 -0.71 13.69
CA TRP A 505 0.16 -0.28 13.29
C TRP A 505 0.11 0.16 11.82
N ILE A 506 1.23 0.59 11.25
CA ILE A 506 1.34 0.89 9.81
C ILE A 506 0.95 -0.35 9.01
N TRP A 507 1.55 -1.50 9.34
CA TRP A 507 1.34 -2.77 8.65
C TRP A 507 0.02 -3.46 9.04
N PHE A 508 -0.43 -3.34 10.30
CA PHE A 508 -1.76 -3.82 10.69
C PHE A 508 -2.87 -3.11 9.94
N GLY A 509 -2.75 -1.79 9.68
CA GLY A 509 -3.72 -1.07 8.86
C GLY A 509 -3.75 -1.57 7.41
N CYS A 510 -2.60 -1.92 6.84
CA CYS A 510 -2.52 -2.57 5.53
C CYS A 510 -3.15 -3.97 5.52
N LEU A 511 -2.98 -4.75 6.59
CA LEU A 511 -3.66 -6.04 6.75
C LEU A 511 -5.18 -5.85 6.82
N PHE A 512 -5.68 -4.81 7.50
CA PHE A 512 -7.11 -4.50 7.53
C PHE A 512 -7.62 -4.14 6.12
N MET A 513 -6.86 -3.36 5.36
CA MET A 513 -7.15 -3.09 3.94
C MET A 513 -7.25 -4.37 3.11
N PHE A 514 -6.27 -5.27 3.24
CA PHE A 514 -6.25 -6.56 2.57
C PHE A 514 -7.48 -7.41 2.94
N PHE A 515 -7.75 -7.60 4.24
CA PHE A 515 -8.90 -8.40 4.69
C PHE A 515 -10.24 -7.76 4.34
N GLY A 516 -10.35 -6.43 4.36
CA GLY A 516 -11.54 -5.71 3.90
C GLY A 516 -11.83 -5.98 2.42
N GLY A 517 -10.79 -6.00 1.59
CA GLY A 517 -10.88 -6.45 0.21
C GLY A 517 -11.33 -7.91 0.08
N ALA A 518 -10.73 -8.84 0.84
CA ALA A 518 -11.07 -10.26 0.83
C ALA A 518 -12.54 -10.50 1.24
N ILE A 519 -13.02 -9.80 2.27
CA ILE A 519 -14.43 -9.85 2.70
C ILE A 519 -15.34 -9.36 1.55
N SER A 520 -14.95 -8.30 0.83
CA SER A 520 -15.72 -7.78 -0.30
C SER A 520 -15.76 -8.74 -1.51
N LEU A 521 -14.67 -9.47 -1.79
CA LEU A 521 -14.61 -10.47 -2.87
C LEU A 521 -15.53 -11.68 -2.60
N THR A 522 -15.73 -12.04 -1.34
CA THR A 522 -16.64 -13.13 -0.94
C THR A 522 -18.13 -12.76 -0.99
N ASP A 523 -18.48 -11.54 -1.41
CA ASP A 523 -19.85 -11.07 -1.57
C ASP A 523 -20.61 -11.85 -2.66
N ARG A 524 -21.90 -12.11 -2.41
CA ARG A 524 -22.77 -12.87 -3.31
C ARG A 524 -22.90 -12.22 -4.69
N ARG A 525 -22.72 -10.90 -4.81
CA ARG A 525 -22.81 -10.18 -6.09
C ARG A 525 -21.77 -10.62 -7.13
N TYR A 526 -20.66 -11.23 -6.71
CA TYR A 526 -19.63 -11.77 -7.59
C TYR A 526 -19.80 -13.27 -7.89
N ARG A 527 -20.77 -13.94 -7.26
CA ARG A 527 -21.12 -15.33 -7.55
C ARG A 527 -22.01 -15.39 -8.79
N VAL A 528 -21.41 -15.42 -9.97
CA VAL A 528 -22.13 -15.68 -11.23
C VAL A 528 -22.52 -17.17 -11.27
N GLY A 529 -23.81 -17.48 -11.29
CA GLY A 529 -24.30 -18.79 -11.74
C GLY A 529 -24.60 -19.89 -10.70
N ALA A 530 -24.72 -19.62 -9.39
CA ALA A 530 -25.22 -20.64 -8.45
C ALA A 530 -26.77 -20.57 -8.35
N PRO A 531 -27.54 -21.49 -8.99
CA PRO A 531 -28.98 -21.54 -8.81
C PRO A 531 -29.30 -21.85 -7.34
N LYS A 532 -30.21 -21.09 -6.74
CA LYS A 532 -30.82 -21.52 -5.48
C LYS A 532 -31.69 -22.74 -5.77
N LYS A 533 -31.45 -23.86 -5.09
CA LYS A 533 -32.52 -24.84 -4.88
C LYS A 533 -33.69 -24.09 -4.23
N ALA A 534 -34.83 -24.03 -4.91
CA ALA A 534 -36.05 -23.51 -4.33
C ALA A 534 -36.33 -24.29 -3.03
N LYS A 535 -36.62 -23.58 -1.93
CA LYS A 535 -37.16 -24.24 -0.74
C LYS A 535 -38.50 -24.84 -1.14
N VAL A 536 -38.58 -26.18 -1.16
CA VAL A 536 -39.84 -26.89 -1.29
C VAL A 536 -40.71 -26.45 -0.10
N LYS A 537 -41.77 -25.69 -0.37
CA LYS A 537 -42.83 -25.49 0.62
C LYS A 537 -43.51 -26.85 0.75
N SER A 538 -43.35 -27.52 1.89
CA SER A 538 -44.20 -28.65 2.24
C SER A 538 -45.62 -28.11 2.44
N GLY A 539 -46.43 -28.15 1.38
CA GLY A 539 -47.86 -27.93 1.52
C GLY A 539 -48.44 -29.06 2.36
N LYS A 540 -49.00 -28.74 3.52
CA LYS A 540 -49.93 -29.66 4.18
C LYS A 540 -51.17 -29.72 3.29
N MET A 541 -51.33 -30.80 2.54
CA MET A 541 -52.64 -31.19 2.01
C MET A 541 -53.52 -31.53 3.21
N GLY A 542 -54.45 -30.65 3.55
CA GLY A 542 -55.58 -31.01 4.38
C GLY A 542 -56.45 -31.97 3.59
N VAL A 543 -56.46 -33.24 4.00
CA VAL A 543 -57.44 -34.22 3.56
C VAL A 543 -58.75 -33.85 4.25
N GLN A 544 -59.73 -33.36 3.48
CA GLN A 544 -61.13 -33.40 3.86
C GLN A 544 -61.56 -34.88 3.83
N ALA A 545 -62.12 -35.37 4.93
CA ALA A 545 -62.84 -36.63 4.98
C ALA A 545 -64.27 -36.33 5.46
N ALA A 546 -65.21 -36.75 4.60
CA ALA A 546 -66.64 -37.00 4.76
C ALA A 546 -67.46 -36.10 5.70
#